data_AF-A0A1H6Y4C6-F1
#
_entry.id   AF-A0A1H6Y4C6-F1
#
_cell.length_a   1.000
_cell.length_b   1.000
_cell.length_c   1.000
_cell.angle_alpha   90.00
_cell.angle_beta   90.00
_cell.angle_gamma   90.00
#
_symmetry.space_group_name_H-M   'P 1'
#
loop_
_entity.id
_entity.type
_entity.pdbx_description
1 polymer ?
#
loop_
_entity_poly.entity_id
_entity_poly.type
_entity_poly.pdbx_seq_one_letter_code
_entity_poly.pdbx_strand_id
1 'polypeptide(L)'
;MTDPHATAERILRRFARDTNLLIAGRPVRVSAESEDTATALAVAGMARALGARLVDDDAAGPDVLDIDVRGDDATLALGGQPLAPRGDAAGRLDFARSHMPVSTALAAELRDAGTVAGLRIGVSMTLEPKTANLALLLKDAGADVAVYAHPDETDPAVAAALRDRGVPVDADATLAGSAEREAALAWLRRGFDVVVDDGSHLVRLAHAAAPELIDGWIGVTEETTSGLTPLRAMHAAGLLRTPVVAVNDAATKTGFDNRYGTGQSCVLAIADLLEHVDATVRDLPVLVIGYGPVGVGVAAHLTALGAEVRVAEIDPLRALLAVHDGYEVGPAEDLADGALVVSCTGVAETVTREILARAAVVAVAGGVPGEVDLDESALEPVAVAGAAVPHLDVDVERGTLVLDRGGCINVTAAEGNPIEIMDLSFATQLAAIRALLEDRPGVDVHALPDAAVAHVAATAARVRGLALDTRAAASSPDGEPDWRSRRYRDVTA
;
A
#
# COMPACT_ATOMS: atom_id res chain seq x y z
N MET A 1 13.85 -20.63 27.42
CA MET A 1 12.47 -20.11 27.52
C MET A 1 12.17 -19.44 26.20
N THR A 2 11.07 -19.79 25.57
CA THR A 2 10.58 -19.13 24.35
C THR A 2 10.31 -17.66 24.66
N ASP A 3 10.79 -16.72 23.84
CA ASP A 3 10.44 -15.30 23.97
C ASP A 3 8.98 -15.10 23.52
N PRO A 4 8.04 -14.77 24.44
CA PRO A 4 6.63 -14.58 24.09
C PRO A 4 6.42 -13.50 23.01
N HIS A 5 7.28 -12.47 22.97
CA HIS A 5 7.17 -11.40 21.98
C HIS A 5 7.61 -11.87 20.59
N ALA A 6 8.70 -12.63 20.48
CA ALA A 6 9.11 -13.24 19.21
C ALA A 6 8.04 -14.19 18.66
N THR A 7 7.42 -14.99 19.53
CA THR A 7 6.32 -15.88 19.14
C THR A 7 5.10 -15.07 18.68
N ALA A 8 4.73 -14.01 19.39
CA ALA A 8 3.63 -13.14 19.00
C ALA A 8 3.86 -12.49 17.63
N GLU A 9 5.06 -12.00 17.38
CA GLU A 9 5.48 -11.43 16.10
C GLU A 9 5.31 -12.44 14.96
N ARG A 10 5.84 -13.66 15.12
CA ARG A 10 5.73 -14.73 14.11
C ARG A 10 4.28 -15.12 13.82
N ILE A 11 3.43 -15.21 14.84
CA ILE A 11 2.01 -15.56 14.66
C ILE A 11 1.28 -14.51 13.82
N LEU A 12 1.48 -13.22 14.13
CA LEU A 12 0.83 -12.12 13.40
C LEU A 12 1.41 -11.94 11.99
N ARG A 13 2.72 -12.12 11.82
CA ARG A 13 3.38 -12.16 10.51
C ARG A 13 2.86 -13.29 9.64
N ARG A 14 2.71 -14.51 10.20
CA ARG A 14 2.11 -15.63 9.48
C ARG A 14 0.70 -15.29 9.00
N PHE A 15 -0.15 -14.73 9.87
CA PHE A 15 -1.49 -14.29 9.46
C PHE A 15 -1.44 -13.35 8.26
N ALA A 16 -0.63 -12.29 8.34
CA ALA A 16 -0.51 -11.29 7.28
C ALA A 16 0.04 -11.88 5.97
N ARG A 17 1.08 -12.72 6.04
CA ARG A 17 1.69 -13.36 4.86
C ARG A 17 0.74 -14.36 4.18
N ASP A 18 0.12 -15.23 4.97
CA ASP A 18 -0.68 -16.33 4.44
C ASP A 18 -1.99 -15.82 3.82
N THR A 19 -2.48 -14.66 4.29
CA THR A 19 -3.77 -14.11 3.85
C THR A 19 -3.65 -12.83 3.01
N ASN A 20 -2.55 -12.08 3.11
CA ASN A 20 -2.40 -10.70 2.62
C ASN A 20 -3.48 -9.75 3.17
N LEU A 21 -4.02 -10.03 4.36
CA LEU A 21 -5.06 -9.22 4.98
C LEU A 21 -4.50 -8.26 6.05
N LEU A 22 -5.26 -7.20 6.30
CA LEU A 22 -4.90 -6.14 7.23
C LEU A 22 -5.12 -6.56 8.70
N ILE A 23 -4.17 -6.26 9.59
CA ILE A 23 -4.34 -6.44 11.04
C ILE A 23 -5.10 -5.25 11.65
N ALA A 24 -4.79 -4.03 11.21
CA ALA A 24 -5.44 -2.81 11.69
C ALA A 24 -6.95 -2.84 11.47
N GLY A 25 -7.71 -2.44 12.49
CA GLY A 25 -9.18 -2.42 12.48
C GLY A 25 -9.84 -3.80 12.60
N ARG A 26 -9.08 -4.90 12.53
CA ARG A 26 -9.63 -6.26 12.60
C ARG A 26 -10.10 -6.59 14.03
N PRO A 27 -11.30 -7.17 14.21
CA PRO A 27 -11.66 -7.80 15.48
C PRO A 27 -10.80 -9.05 15.71
N VAL A 28 -10.07 -9.09 16.81
CA VAL A 28 -9.15 -10.19 17.16
C VAL A 28 -9.54 -10.78 18.51
N ARG A 29 -9.65 -12.10 18.55
CA ARG A 29 -9.79 -12.90 19.77
C ARG A 29 -8.53 -13.72 19.97
N VAL A 30 -8.02 -13.73 21.20
CA VAL A 30 -6.83 -14.51 21.56
C VAL A 30 -7.19 -15.45 22.71
N SER A 31 -7.00 -16.75 22.50
CA SER A 31 -7.16 -17.80 23.51
C SER A 31 -5.85 -18.57 23.71
N ALA A 32 -5.73 -19.24 24.85
CA ALA A 32 -4.57 -20.06 25.20
C ALA A 32 -4.89 -21.02 26.35
N GLU A 33 -4.09 -22.08 26.50
CA GLU A 33 -4.03 -22.85 27.74
C GLU A 33 -3.24 -22.10 28.83
N SER A 34 -3.37 -22.54 30.08
CA SER A 34 -2.79 -21.82 31.23
C SER A 34 -1.27 -21.62 31.13
N GLU A 35 -0.56 -22.55 30.51
CA GLU A 35 0.89 -22.49 30.31
C GLU A 35 1.34 -21.46 29.25
N ASP A 36 0.44 -21.07 28.33
CA ASP A 36 0.73 -20.19 27.19
C ASP A 36 0.23 -18.75 27.40
N THR A 37 -0.24 -18.43 28.61
CA THR A 37 -0.85 -17.13 28.94
C THR A 37 0.07 -15.95 28.62
N ALA A 38 1.39 -16.09 28.84
CA ALA A 38 2.33 -15.01 28.54
C ALA A 38 2.40 -14.69 27.03
N THR A 39 2.40 -15.72 26.19
CA THR A 39 2.41 -15.59 24.73
C THR A 39 1.08 -15.01 24.23
N ALA A 40 -0.05 -15.46 24.77
CA ALA A 40 -1.36 -14.88 24.42
C ALA A 40 -1.46 -13.39 24.77
N LEU A 41 -0.94 -12.98 25.93
CA LEU A 41 -0.89 -11.57 26.30
C LEU A 41 0.02 -10.76 25.36
N ALA A 42 1.16 -11.33 24.94
CA ALA A 42 2.04 -10.70 23.96
C ALA A 42 1.37 -10.55 22.59
N VAL A 43 0.67 -11.59 22.10
CA VAL A 43 -0.12 -11.55 20.86
C VAL A 43 -1.19 -10.48 20.95
N ALA A 44 -1.99 -10.46 22.01
CA ALA A 44 -3.06 -9.48 22.18
C ALA A 44 -2.52 -8.04 22.27
N GLY A 45 -1.41 -7.84 22.98
CA GLY A 45 -0.73 -6.55 23.09
C GLY A 45 -0.20 -6.05 21.75
N MET A 46 0.49 -6.93 21.01
CA MET A 46 1.06 -6.59 19.70
C MET A 46 0.00 -6.37 18.64
N ALA A 47 -1.04 -7.21 18.58
CA ALA A 47 -2.17 -7.02 17.67
C ALA A 47 -2.85 -5.67 17.92
N ARG A 48 -3.06 -5.30 19.19
CA ARG A 48 -3.61 -3.98 19.56
C ARG A 48 -2.69 -2.84 19.17
N ALA A 49 -1.38 -2.98 19.35
CA ALA A 49 -0.39 -1.98 18.92
C ALA A 49 -0.38 -1.79 17.40
N LEU A 50 -0.63 -2.86 16.63
CA LEU A 50 -0.84 -2.84 15.18
C LEU A 50 -2.24 -2.36 14.76
N GLY A 51 -3.08 -1.94 15.72
CA GLY A 51 -4.38 -1.33 15.46
C GLY A 51 -5.56 -2.31 15.42
N ALA A 52 -5.38 -3.58 15.78
CA ALA A 52 -6.50 -4.51 15.92
C ALA A 52 -7.39 -4.15 17.12
N ARG A 53 -8.67 -4.53 17.04
CA ARG A 53 -9.64 -4.39 18.13
C ARG A 53 -9.79 -5.74 18.83
N LEU A 54 -9.34 -5.83 20.08
CA LEU A 54 -9.59 -7.02 20.89
C LEU A 54 -11.10 -7.14 21.18
N VAL A 55 -11.65 -8.34 20.99
CA VAL A 55 -13.07 -8.65 21.19
C VAL A 55 -13.27 -9.83 22.13
N ASP A 56 -14.45 -9.87 22.77
CA ASP A 56 -14.85 -10.92 23.69
C ASP A 56 -15.30 -12.21 22.95
N ASP A 57 -15.52 -13.29 23.70
CA ASP A 57 -15.86 -14.63 23.19
C ASP A 57 -17.18 -14.70 22.41
N ASP A 58 -18.10 -13.76 22.63
CA ASP A 58 -19.41 -13.71 21.98
C ASP A 58 -19.40 -12.95 20.64
N ALA A 59 -18.30 -12.26 20.30
CA ALA A 59 -18.19 -11.54 19.04
C ALA A 59 -18.23 -12.51 17.83
N ALA A 60 -19.17 -12.29 16.93
CA ALA A 60 -19.29 -13.06 15.70
C ALA A 60 -19.21 -12.13 14.48
N GLY A 61 -18.62 -12.63 13.41
CA GLY A 61 -18.53 -11.89 12.14
C GLY A 61 -17.52 -12.53 11.20
N PRO A 62 -17.63 -12.30 9.89
CA PRO A 62 -16.73 -12.88 8.90
C PRO A 62 -15.28 -12.43 9.06
N ASP A 63 -15.05 -11.27 9.68
CA ASP A 63 -13.72 -10.66 9.83
C ASP A 63 -13.06 -10.94 11.18
N VAL A 64 -13.70 -11.70 12.08
CA VAL A 64 -13.14 -12.04 13.40
C VAL A 64 -11.98 -13.01 13.20
N LEU A 65 -10.78 -12.59 13.61
CA LEU A 65 -9.59 -13.43 13.65
C LEU A 65 -9.46 -14.06 15.03
N ASP A 66 -9.61 -15.38 15.07
CA ASP A 66 -9.37 -16.22 16.23
C ASP A 66 -7.93 -16.72 16.23
N ILE A 67 -7.20 -16.42 17.31
CA ILE A 67 -5.82 -16.86 17.52
C ILE A 67 -5.79 -17.73 18.78
N ASP A 68 -5.69 -19.05 18.59
CA ASP A 68 -5.58 -20.00 19.70
C ASP A 68 -4.11 -20.42 19.88
N VAL A 69 -3.45 -19.80 20.86
CA VAL A 69 -2.01 -19.98 21.13
C VAL A 69 -1.75 -21.34 21.79
N ARG A 70 -0.76 -22.05 21.26
CA ARG A 70 -0.32 -23.38 21.66
C ARG A 70 1.21 -23.46 21.64
N GLY A 71 1.85 -23.38 22.80
CA GLY A 71 3.30 -23.37 22.94
C GLY A 71 3.98 -22.19 22.22
N ASP A 72 4.75 -22.50 21.19
CA ASP A 72 5.49 -21.54 20.36
C ASP A 72 4.78 -21.18 19.05
N ASP A 73 3.51 -21.57 18.91
CA ASP A 73 2.67 -21.32 17.74
C ASP A 73 1.20 -21.02 18.11
N ALA A 74 0.32 -20.88 17.11
CA ALA A 74 -1.11 -20.70 17.26
C ALA A 74 -1.92 -21.30 16.10
N THR A 75 -3.11 -21.82 16.40
CA THR A 75 -4.11 -22.10 15.37
C THR A 75 -4.83 -20.80 15.01
N LEU A 76 -4.97 -20.53 13.71
CA LEU A 76 -5.61 -19.32 13.22
C LEU A 76 -6.92 -19.67 12.49
N ALA A 77 -7.99 -18.95 12.82
CA ALA A 77 -9.27 -19.02 12.12
C ALA A 77 -9.80 -17.62 11.81
N LEU A 78 -10.47 -17.47 10.67
CA LEU A 78 -11.11 -16.24 10.23
C LEU A 78 -12.60 -16.51 10.02
N GLY A 79 -13.46 -15.74 10.67
CA GLY A 79 -14.90 -15.94 10.61
C GLY A 79 -15.36 -17.29 11.15
N GLY A 80 -14.61 -17.83 12.12
CA GLY A 80 -14.85 -19.17 12.69
C GLY A 80 -14.46 -20.34 11.79
N GLN A 81 -13.74 -20.09 10.68
CA GLN A 81 -13.19 -21.14 9.81
C GLN A 81 -11.66 -21.13 9.88
N PRO A 82 -10.99 -22.29 9.99
CA PRO A 82 -9.54 -22.36 9.91
C PRO A 82 -9.02 -21.66 8.65
N LEU A 83 -7.89 -20.95 8.76
CA LEU A 83 -7.27 -20.32 7.59
C LEU A 83 -6.91 -21.41 6.56
N ALA A 84 -7.57 -21.36 5.40
CA ALA A 84 -7.25 -22.21 4.28
C ALA A 84 -6.11 -21.57 3.46
N PRO A 85 -5.18 -22.35 2.89
CA PRO A 85 -4.22 -21.83 1.93
C PRO A 85 -4.94 -21.15 0.77
N ARG A 86 -4.43 -19.99 0.33
CA ARG A 86 -4.98 -19.25 -0.83
C ARG A 86 -4.80 -19.99 -2.17
N GLY A 87 -4.00 -21.06 -2.20
CA GLY A 87 -3.79 -21.89 -3.38
C GLY A 87 -2.83 -21.25 -4.39
N ASP A 88 -3.08 -21.52 -5.67
CA ASP A 88 -2.34 -20.92 -6.78
C ASP A 88 -2.73 -19.46 -7.04
N ALA A 89 -2.22 -18.85 -8.11
CA ALA A 89 -2.55 -17.47 -8.45
C ALA A 89 -4.05 -17.26 -8.68
N ALA A 90 -4.77 -18.21 -9.28
CA ALA A 90 -6.21 -18.09 -9.48
C ALA A 90 -6.96 -18.10 -8.12
N GLY A 91 -6.56 -18.97 -7.20
CA GLY A 91 -7.08 -18.99 -5.83
C GLY A 91 -6.78 -17.69 -5.07
N ARG A 92 -5.57 -17.12 -5.22
CA ARG A 92 -5.21 -15.81 -4.65
C ARG A 92 -6.07 -14.68 -5.22
N LEU A 93 -6.38 -14.69 -6.52
CA LEU A 93 -7.31 -13.74 -7.13
C LEU A 93 -8.71 -13.86 -6.54
N ASP A 94 -9.23 -15.07 -6.37
CA ASP A 94 -10.56 -15.29 -5.82
C ASP A 94 -10.65 -14.91 -4.34
N PHE A 95 -9.60 -15.20 -3.57
CA PHE A 95 -9.48 -14.78 -2.18
C PHE A 95 -9.39 -13.25 -2.06
N ALA A 96 -8.63 -12.58 -2.92
CA ALA A 96 -8.60 -11.12 -2.95
C ALA A 96 -10.00 -10.56 -3.28
N ARG A 97 -10.68 -11.10 -4.30
CA ARG A 97 -12.02 -10.66 -4.70
C ARG A 97 -13.03 -10.75 -3.56
N SER A 98 -12.97 -11.78 -2.73
CA SER A 98 -13.91 -11.96 -1.61
C SER A 98 -13.68 -10.96 -0.46
N HIS A 99 -12.49 -10.36 -0.38
CA HIS A 99 -12.13 -9.34 0.61
C HIS A 99 -12.09 -7.92 0.01
N MET A 100 -12.67 -7.74 -1.19
CA MET A 100 -12.77 -6.45 -1.88
C MET A 100 -14.23 -5.96 -2.04
N PRO A 101 -15.02 -5.83 -0.94
CA PRO A 101 -16.44 -5.48 -1.04
C PRO A 101 -16.69 -4.02 -1.47
N VAL A 102 -15.78 -3.08 -1.20
CA VAL A 102 -16.00 -1.65 -1.49
C VAL A 102 -15.87 -1.39 -2.99
N SER A 103 -14.76 -1.82 -3.59
CA SER A 103 -14.53 -1.74 -5.03
C SER A 103 -15.56 -2.57 -5.81
N THR A 104 -15.96 -3.74 -5.29
CA THR A 104 -17.06 -4.54 -5.86
C THR A 104 -18.37 -3.75 -5.91
N ALA A 105 -18.73 -3.05 -4.84
CA ALA A 105 -19.94 -2.24 -4.79
C ALA A 105 -19.89 -1.06 -5.78
N LEU A 106 -18.78 -0.34 -5.87
CA LEU A 106 -18.66 0.79 -6.81
C LEU A 106 -18.57 0.34 -8.27
N ALA A 107 -17.92 -0.78 -8.57
CA ALA A 107 -17.92 -1.34 -9.92
C ALA A 107 -19.33 -1.76 -10.35
N ALA A 108 -20.14 -2.30 -9.43
CA ALA A 108 -21.55 -2.58 -9.70
C ALA A 108 -22.35 -1.31 -10.02
N GLU A 109 -22.09 -0.19 -9.35
CA GLU A 109 -22.70 1.10 -9.70
C GLU A 109 -22.33 1.55 -11.12
N LEU A 110 -21.04 1.44 -11.50
CA LEU A 110 -20.59 1.76 -12.87
C LEU A 110 -21.27 0.88 -13.92
N ARG A 111 -21.38 -0.42 -13.63
CA ARG A 111 -22.05 -1.39 -14.50
C ARG A 111 -23.52 -1.04 -14.70
N ASP A 112 -24.23 -0.85 -13.59
CA ASP A 112 -25.69 -0.67 -13.60
C ASP A 112 -26.07 0.68 -14.24
N ALA A 113 -25.20 1.69 -14.14
CA ALA A 113 -25.33 2.96 -14.86
C ALA A 113 -24.85 2.89 -16.32
N GLY A 114 -24.13 1.83 -16.72
CA GLY A 114 -23.49 1.72 -18.04
C GLY A 114 -22.37 2.73 -18.27
N THR A 115 -21.79 3.30 -17.20
CA THR A 115 -20.83 4.41 -17.26
C THR A 115 -19.58 4.07 -18.08
N VAL A 116 -19.10 2.84 -17.98
CA VAL A 116 -17.87 2.36 -18.65
C VAL A 116 -18.14 1.42 -19.82
N ALA A 117 -19.42 1.23 -20.20
CA ALA A 117 -19.80 0.25 -21.20
C ALA A 117 -19.18 0.55 -22.58
N GLY A 118 -18.37 -0.37 -23.09
CA GLY A 118 -17.69 -0.25 -24.38
C GLY A 118 -16.50 0.71 -24.40
N LEU A 119 -16.13 1.33 -23.26
CA LEU A 119 -14.91 2.13 -23.16
C LEU A 119 -13.68 1.23 -23.08
N ARG A 120 -12.60 1.65 -23.73
CA ARG A 120 -11.29 1.00 -23.65
C ARG A 120 -10.52 1.58 -22.47
N ILE A 121 -10.26 0.76 -21.46
CA ILE A 121 -9.55 1.19 -20.25
C ILE A 121 -8.22 0.45 -20.17
N GLY A 122 -7.13 1.22 -20.18
CA GLY A 122 -5.79 0.71 -19.94
C GLY A 122 -5.48 0.78 -18.45
N VAL A 123 -5.02 -0.31 -17.84
CA VAL A 123 -4.54 -0.35 -16.46
C VAL A 123 -3.02 -0.60 -16.46
N SER A 124 -2.26 0.35 -15.95
CA SER A 124 -0.80 0.34 -15.82
C SER A 124 -0.43 0.42 -14.35
N MET A 125 -0.21 -0.74 -13.73
CA MET A 125 0.08 -0.83 -12.30
C MET A 125 0.86 -2.10 -11.99
N THR A 126 1.45 -2.17 -10.81
CA THR A 126 1.99 -3.43 -10.27
C THR A 126 0.94 -4.53 -10.30
N LEU A 127 1.30 -5.68 -10.88
CA LEU A 127 0.37 -6.77 -11.17
C LEU A 127 0.35 -7.82 -10.06
N GLU A 128 -0.56 -7.57 -9.12
CA GLU A 128 -0.86 -8.43 -7.97
C GLU A 128 -2.31 -8.96 -8.03
N PRO A 129 -2.71 -9.92 -7.17
CA PRO A 129 -4.09 -10.43 -7.14
C PRO A 129 -5.15 -9.35 -6.98
N LYS A 130 -4.86 -8.30 -6.18
CA LYS A 130 -5.75 -7.15 -5.98
C LYS A 130 -5.89 -6.31 -7.25
N THR A 131 -4.80 -6.02 -7.96
CA THR A 131 -4.81 -5.24 -9.21
C THR A 131 -5.52 -5.99 -10.34
N ALA A 132 -5.28 -7.31 -10.42
CA ALA A 132 -6.00 -8.18 -11.34
C ALA A 132 -7.52 -8.10 -11.11
N ASN A 133 -7.96 -7.98 -9.85
CA ASN A 133 -9.36 -7.80 -9.53
C ASN A 133 -9.93 -6.43 -9.94
N LEU A 134 -9.16 -5.33 -9.87
CA LEU A 134 -9.59 -4.05 -10.45
C LEU A 134 -9.88 -4.19 -11.95
N ALA A 135 -8.97 -4.83 -12.70
CA ALA A 135 -9.16 -5.06 -14.14
C ALA A 135 -10.40 -5.94 -14.42
N LEU A 136 -10.61 -7.01 -13.64
CA LEU A 136 -11.80 -7.86 -13.74
C LEU A 136 -13.08 -7.10 -13.40
N LEU A 137 -13.08 -6.25 -12.36
CA LEU A 137 -14.22 -5.43 -11.98
C LEU A 137 -14.63 -4.45 -13.09
N LEU A 138 -13.67 -3.80 -13.73
CA LEU A 138 -13.92 -2.91 -14.87
C LEU A 138 -14.46 -3.67 -16.08
N LYS A 139 -13.91 -4.86 -16.37
CA LYS A 139 -14.41 -5.75 -17.42
C LYS A 139 -15.84 -6.21 -17.13
N ASP A 140 -16.12 -6.64 -15.90
CA ASP A 140 -17.45 -7.05 -15.43
C ASP A 140 -18.45 -5.88 -15.50
N ALA A 141 -17.96 -4.63 -15.40
CA ALA A 141 -18.75 -3.42 -15.59
C ALA A 141 -18.99 -3.02 -17.05
N GLY A 142 -18.41 -3.75 -18.00
CA GLY A 142 -18.65 -3.59 -19.44
C GLY A 142 -17.54 -2.87 -20.21
N ALA A 143 -16.41 -2.56 -19.58
CA ALA A 143 -15.25 -1.97 -20.25
C ALA A 143 -14.45 -3.03 -21.04
N ASP A 144 -13.78 -2.60 -22.11
CA ASP A 144 -12.71 -3.36 -22.77
C ASP A 144 -11.38 -3.03 -22.10
N VAL A 145 -10.84 -3.96 -21.32
CA VAL A 145 -9.72 -3.71 -20.41
C VAL A 145 -8.45 -4.40 -20.92
N ALA A 146 -7.32 -3.69 -20.92
CA ALA A 146 -6.00 -4.28 -21.09
C ALA A 146 -5.06 -3.83 -19.97
N VAL A 147 -4.15 -4.72 -19.55
CA VAL A 147 -3.23 -4.48 -18.44
C VAL A 147 -1.79 -4.44 -18.94
N TYR A 148 -1.01 -3.50 -18.43
CA TYR A 148 0.44 -3.48 -18.51
C TYR A 148 1.01 -3.49 -17.09
N ALA A 149 2.12 -4.21 -16.90
CA ALA A 149 2.94 -4.09 -15.70
C ALA A 149 4.41 -4.08 -16.07
N HIS A 150 5.18 -3.25 -15.36
CA HIS A 150 6.62 -3.18 -15.53
C HIS A 150 7.27 -4.55 -15.18
N PRO A 151 8.40 -4.94 -15.80
CA PRO A 151 9.07 -6.21 -15.50
C PRO A 151 9.32 -6.47 -14.00
N ASP A 152 9.76 -5.44 -13.27
CA ASP A 152 10.03 -5.52 -11.83
C ASP A 152 8.77 -5.52 -10.95
N GLU A 153 7.60 -5.31 -11.56
CA GLU A 153 6.31 -5.18 -10.88
C GLU A 153 5.31 -6.26 -11.34
N THR A 154 5.83 -7.38 -11.85
CA THR A 154 5.04 -8.46 -12.43
C THR A 154 5.14 -9.73 -11.60
N ASP A 155 4.01 -10.21 -11.06
CA ASP A 155 3.85 -11.63 -10.70
C ASP A 155 3.42 -12.42 -11.96
N PRO A 156 4.30 -13.27 -12.55
CA PRO A 156 3.98 -13.96 -13.80
C PRO A 156 2.81 -14.94 -13.67
N ALA A 157 2.59 -15.52 -12.48
CA ALA A 157 1.50 -16.44 -12.24
C ALA A 157 0.16 -15.70 -12.15
N VAL A 158 0.13 -14.52 -11.53
CA VAL A 158 -1.01 -13.59 -11.56
C VAL A 158 -1.31 -13.13 -12.98
N ALA A 159 -0.28 -12.77 -13.75
CA ALA A 159 -0.43 -12.38 -15.15
C ALA A 159 -1.05 -13.50 -15.99
N ALA A 160 -0.60 -14.74 -15.82
CA ALA A 160 -1.19 -15.90 -16.48
C ALA A 160 -2.66 -16.13 -16.06
N ALA A 161 -2.96 -16.12 -14.76
CA ALA A 161 -4.32 -16.30 -14.25
C ALA A 161 -5.28 -15.21 -14.76
N LEU A 162 -4.83 -13.97 -14.90
CA LEU A 162 -5.62 -12.87 -15.45
C LEU A 162 -5.86 -13.03 -16.96
N ARG A 163 -4.86 -13.49 -17.72
CA ARG A 163 -5.02 -13.84 -19.15
C ARG A 163 -6.05 -14.95 -19.35
N ASP A 164 -6.03 -15.98 -18.50
CA ASP A 164 -7.01 -17.08 -18.54
C ASP A 164 -8.45 -16.61 -18.26
N ARG A 165 -8.61 -15.51 -17.52
CA ARG A 165 -9.90 -14.83 -17.31
C ARG A 165 -10.27 -13.87 -18.46
N GLY A 166 -9.51 -13.90 -19.55
CA GLY A 166 -9.79 -13.21 -20.80
C GLY A 166 -9.53 -11.71 -20.75
N VAL A 167 -8.55 -11.27 -19.97
CA VAL A 167 -8.02 -9.89 -20.00
C VAL A 167 -6.67 -9.92 -20.71
N PRO A 168 -6.44 -9.13 -21.78
CA PRO A 168 -5.11 -8.96 -22.35
C PRO A 168 -4.13 -8.38 -21.33
N VAL A 169 -2.99 -9.04 -21.14
CA VAL A 169 -1.94 -8.63 -20.20
C VAL A 169 -0.59 -8.59 -20.91
N ASP A 170 0.04 -7.42 -20.94
CA ASP A 170 1.40 -7.18 -21.40
C ASP A 170 2.29 -6.97 -20.17
N ALA A 171 2.77 -8.09 -19.60
CA ALA A 171 3.59 -8.13 -18.39
C ALA A 171 4.57 -9.31 -18.51
N ASP A 172 5.86 -9.01 -18.53
CA ASP A 172 6.94 -9.97 -18.73
C ASP A 172 8.20 -9.52 -17.94
N ALA A 173 8.50 -10.25 -16.87
CA ALA A 173 9.60 -9.98 -15.96
C ALA A 173 11.00 -10.18 -16.58
N THR A 174 11.08 -10.64 -17.84
CA THR A 174 12.35 -10.85 -18.54
C THR A 174 12.75 -9.69 -19.45
N LEU A 175 11.85 -8.74 -19.69
CA LEU A 175 12.13 -7.60 -20.56
C LEU A 175 13.04 -6.58 -19.86
N ALA A 176 13.90 -5.94 -20.65
CA ALA A 176 14.74 -4.84 -20.18
C ALA A 176 15.04 -3.86 -21.33
N GLY A 177 15.31 -2.60 -20.98
CA GLY A 177 15.87 -1.59 -21.87
C GLY A 177 14.99 -1.33 -23.09
N SER A 178 15.52 -1.47 -24.31
CA SER A 178 14.76 -1.17 -25.53
C SER A 178 13.58 -2.11 -25.76
N ALA A 179 13.68 -3.37 -25.34
CA ALA A 179 12.61 -4.36 -25.54
C ALA A 179 11.40 -4.05 -24.63
N GLU A 180 11.69 -3.72 -23.37
CA GLU A 180 10.70 -3.23 -22.41
C GLU A 180 10.01 -1.95 -22.91
N ARG A 181 10.80 -0.96 -23.35
CA ARG A 181 10.27 0.28 -23.93
C ARG A 181 9.34 0.03 -25.13
N GLU A 182 9.71 -0.88 -26.03
CA GLU A 182 8.86 -1.21 -27.18
C GLU A 182 7.58 -1.96 -26.76
N ALA A 183 7.63 -2.81 -25.73
CA ALA A 183 6.43 -3.46 -25.19
C ALA A 183 5.46 -2.44 -24.58
N ALA A 184 5.98 -1.48 -23.79
CA ALA A 184 5.22 -0.36 -23.25
C ALA A 184 4.54 0.47 -24.36
N LEU A 185 5.28 0.83 -25.42
CA LEU A 185 4.73 1.54 -26.58
C LEU A 185 3.71 0.69 -27.35
N ALA A 186 3.93 -0.62 -27.49
CA ALA A 186 2.98 -1.51 -28.15
C ALA A 186 1.66 -1.59 -27.39
N TRP A 187 1.70 -1.63 -26.05
CA TRP A 187 0.51 -1.58 -25.22
C TRP A 187 -0.24 -0.25 -25.39
N LEU A 188 0.46 0.89 -25.35
CA LEU A 188 -0.13 2.23 -25.58
C LEU A 188 -0.82 2.33 -26.96
N ARG A 189 -0.25 1.71 -27.99
CA ARG A 189 -0.79 1.70 -29.37
C ARG A 189 -2.10 0.91 -29.51
N ARG A 190 -2.52 0.14 -28.50
CA ARG A 190 -3.88 -0.46 -28.47
C ARG A 190 -4.97 0.62 -28.46
N GLY A 191 -4.65 1.79 -27.91
CA GLY A 191 -5.50 2.97 -27.84
C GLY A 191 -6.58 2.83 -26.76
N PHE A 192 -6.62 3.81 -25.86
CA PHE A 192 -7.50 3.82 -24.70
C PHE A 192 -8.31 5.11 -24.62
N ASP A 193 -9.48 5.02 -23.99
CA ASP A 193 -10.31 6.18 -23.64
C ASP A 193 -9.95 6.67 -22.23
N VAL A 194 -9.63 5.77 -21.30
CA VAL A 194 -9.14 6.10 -19.95
C VAL A 194 -7.90 5.28 -19.63
N VAL A 195 -6.91 5.90 -18.99
CA VAL A 195 -5.73 5.20 -18.46
C VAL A 195 -5.72 5.30 -16.94
N VAL A 196 -5.69 4.16 -16.26
CA VAL A 196 -5.43 4.04 -14.83
C VAL A 196 -3.93 3.79 -14.68
N ASP A 197 -3.21 4.68 -14.02
CA ASP A 197 -1.74 4.61 -13.92
C ASP A 197 -1.26 4.64 -12.46
N ASP A 198 -0.10 4.03 -12.25
CA ASP A 198 0.66 3.95 -11.01
C ASP A 198 2.11 4.35 -11.32
N GLY A 199 2.51 5.56 -10.88
CA GLY A 199 3.86 6.09 -11.08
C GLY A 199 4.01 6.97 -12.33
N SER A 200 2.98 7.12 -13.16
CA SER A 200 2.92 7.96 -14.37
C SER A 200 3.90 7.59 -15.49
N HIS A 201 4.56 6.43 -15.42
CA HIS A 201 5.65 6.07 -16.34
C HIS A 201 5.16 5.95 -17.79
N LEU A 202 4.04 5.26 -18.02
CA LEU A 202 3.44 5.11 -19.34
C LEU A 202 2.83 6.41 -19.85
N VAL A 203 2.17 7.17 -18.98
CA VAL A 203 1.63 8.50 -19.33
C VAL A 203 2.76 9.42 -19.81
N ARG A 204 3.88 9.47 -19.09
CA ARG A 204 5.05 10.27 -19.48
C ARG A 204 5.72 9.74 -20.76
N LEU A 205 5.80 8.43 -20.91
CA LEU A 205 6.33 7.81 -22.13
C LEU A 205 5.49 8.19 -23.35
N ALA A 206 4.16 8.15 -23.23
CA ALA A 206 3.25 8.58 -24.29
C ALA A 206 3.51 10.04 -24.67
N HIS A 207 3.66 10.95 -23.68
CA HIS A 207 3.94 12.37 -23.94
C HIS A 207 5.27 12.58 -24.67
N ALA A 208 6.28 11.78 -24.34
CA ALA A 208 7.61 11.92 -24.90
C ALA A 208 7.78 11.27 -26.29
N ALA A 209 7.10 10.15 -26.54
CA ALA A 209 7.43 9.25 -27.65
C ALA A 209 6.29 8.97 -28.62
N ALA A 210 5.03 9.08 -28.19
CA ALA A 210 3.85 8.82 -29.01
C ALA A 210 2.71 9.78 -28.63
N PRO A 211 2.96 11.11 -28.71
CA PRO A 211 2.06 12.10 -28.14
C PRO A 211 0.69 12.13 -28.85
N GLU A 212 0.60 11.64 -30.08
CA GLU A 212 -0.65 11.44 -30.82
C GLU A 212 -1.61 10.41 -30.19
N LEU A 213 -1.09 9.48 -29.38
CA LEU A 213 -1.94 8.48 -28.69
C LEU A 213 -2.77 9.11 -27.57
N ILE A 214 -2.31 10.23 -27.02
CA ILE A 214 -2.97 10.93 -25.91
C ILE A 214 -4.22 11.68 -26.39
N ASP A 215 -4.28 12.06 -27.66
CA ASP A 215 -5.41 12.83 -28.21
C ASP A 215 -6.74 12.05 -28.18
N GLY A 216 -6.67 10.72 -28.02
CA GLY A 216 -7.84 9.87 -27.82
C GLY A 216 -8.29 9.70 -26.36
N TRP A 217 -7.49 10.17 -25.40
CA TRP A 217 -7.77 9.96 -23.97
C TRP A 217 -8.80 10.97 -23.47
N ILE A 218 -9.83 10.48 -22.82
CA ILE A 218 -10.71 11.27 -21.96
C ILE A 218 -9.91 11.77 -20.75
N GLY A 219 -9.03 10.93 -20.21
CA GLY A 219 -8.10 11.32 -19.15
C GLY A 219 -7.40 10.16 -18.47
N VAL A 220 -6.68 10.50 -17.40
CA VAL A 220 -5.86 9.60 -16.60
C VAL A 220 -6.32 9.64 -15.14
N THR A 221 -6.25 8.52 -14.43
CA THR A 221 -6.31 8.49 -12.97
C THR A 221 -4.97 8.00 -12.43
N GLU A 222 -4.35 8.75 -11.50
CA GLU A 222 -2.99 8.47 -11.00
C GLU A 222 -3.00 8.25 -9.48
N GLU A 223 -2.48 7.09 -9.04
CA GLU A 223 -2.55 6.63 -7.65
C GLU A 223 -1.40 7.06 -6.74
N THR A 224 -0.28 7.56 -7.30
CA THR A 224 0.94 7.74 -6.50
C THR A 224 1.42 9.18 -6.39
N THR A 225 2.13 9.46 -5.30
CA THR A 225 2.85 10.73 -5.12
C THR A 225 3.98 10.87 -6.15
N SER A 226 4.70 9.78 -6.42
CA SER A 226 5.82 9.71 -7.37
C SER A 226 5.35 9.93 -8.82
N GLY A 227 4.13 9.52 -9.18
CA GLY A 227 3.51 9.82 -10.46
C GLY A 227 2.93 11.23 -10.56
N LEU A 228 2.25 11.71 -9.51
CA LEU A 228 1.65 13.06 -9.54
C LEU A 228 2.68 14.19 -9.56
N THR A 229 3.82 14.02 -8.89
CA THR A 229 4.87 15.04 -8.83
C THR A 229 5.37 15.48 -10.22
N PRO A 230 5.84 14.58 -11.10
CA PRO A 230 6.24 14.95 -12.45
C PRO A 230 5.05 15.41 -13.31
N LEU A 231 3.83 14.86 -13.14
CA LEU A 231 2.66 15.31 -13.90
C LEU A 231 2.28 16.77 -13.57
N ARG A 232 2.36 17.18 -12.30
CA ARG A 232 2.18 18.58 -11.89
C ARG A 232 3.28 19.48 -12.47
N ALA A 233 4.53 19.01 -12.50
CA ALA A 233 5.62 19.74 -13.13
C ALA A 233 5.40 19.91 -14.66
N MET A 234 4.91 18.86 -15.33
CA MET A 234 4.53 18.92 -16.74
C MET A 234 3.39 19.91 -16.98
N HIS A 235 2.38 19.94 -16.12
CA HIS A 235 1.29 20.91 -16.20
C HIS A 235 1.82 22.35 -16.05
N ALA A 236 2.62 22.62 -15.01
CA ALA A 236 3.22 23.92 -14.78
C ALA A 236 4.10 24.41 -15.95
N ALA A 237 4.72 23.47 -16.68
CA ALA A 237 5.51 23.75 -17.88
C ALA A 237 4.68 23.85 -19.18
N GLY A 238 3.35 23.64 -19.12
CA GLY A 238 2.48 23.63 -20.30
C GLY A 238 2.68 22.42 -21.23
N LEU A 239 3.25 21.32 -20.71
CA LEU A 239 3.59 20.10 -21.46
C LEU A 239 2.54 18.99 -21.33
N LEU A 240 1.74 19.01 -20.25
CA LEU A 240 0.68 18.03 -20.05
C LEU A 240 -0.40 18.19 -21.13
N ARG A 241 -0.88 17.09 -21.71
CA ARG A 241 -1.85 17.09 -22.84
C ARG A 241 -3.19 16.45 -22.51
N THR A 242 -3.37 15.91 -21.31
CA THR A 242 -4.57 15.17 -20.89
C THR A 242 -4.95 15.56 -19.47
N PRO A 243 -6.25 15.58 -19.11
CA PRO A 243 -6.64 15.74 -17.71
C PRO A 243 -6.22 14.54 -16.88
N VAL A 244 -5.77 14.80 -15.66
CA VAL A 244 -5.40 13.78 -14.67
C VAL A 244 -6.25 13.97 -13.43
N VAL A 245 -6.82 12.90 -12.88
CA VAL A 245 -7.42 12.90 -11.54
C VAL A 245 -6.41 12.31 -10.56
N ALA A 246 -6.04 13.11 -9.56
CA ALA A 246 -5.11 12.77 -8.50
C ALA A 246 -5.78 11.89 -7.43
N VAL A 247 -5.81 10.58 -7.68
CA VAL A 247 -6.37 9.59 -6.74
C VAL A 247 -5.55 9.54 -5.46
N ASN A 248 -4.23 9.67 -5.56
CA ASN A 248 -3.35 9.67 -4.39
C ASN A 248 -3.77 10.72 -3.35
N ASP A 249 -4.18 11.92 -3.78
CA ASP A 249 -4.50 13.04 -2.88
C ASP A 249 -5.80 12.81 -2.08
N ALA A 250 -6.65 11.87 -2.51
CA ALA A 250 -7.91 11.60 -1.84
C ALA A 250 -7.67 11.11 -0.41
N ALA A 251 -8.50 11.57 0.53
CA ALA A 251 -8.42 11.15 1.93
C ALA A 251 -8.65 9.64 2.11
N THR A 252 -9.46 9.02 1.25
CA THR A 252 -9.68 7.57 1.21
C THR A 252 -8.46 6.78 0.72
N LYS A 253 -7.47 7.46 0.14
CA LYS A 253 -6.17 6.88 -0.26
C LYS A 253 -5.09 7.24 0.77
N THR A 254 -4.69 8.51 0.84
CA THR A 254 -3.61 9.00 1.73
C THR A 254 -3.80 8.64 3.20
N GLY A 255 -5.05 8.66 3.70
CA GLY A 255 -5.37 8.42 5.10
C GLY A 255 -5.27 6.96 5.53
N PHE A 256 -5.19 6.02 4.57
CA PHE A 256 -5.24 4.59 4.83
C PHE A 256 -4.03 3.85 4.27
N ASP A 257 -3.76 4.05 2.99
CA ASP A 257 -2.81 3.26 2.21
C ASP A 257 -1.38 3.32 2.78
N ASN A 258 -0.84 4.52 2.90
CA ASN A 258 0.55 4.69 3.33
C ASN A 258 0.75 4.32 4.81
N ARG A 259 -0.20 4.70 5.69
CA ARG A 259 -0.07 4.49 7.14
C ARG A 259 -0.25 3.02 7.53
N TYR A 260 -1.30 2.38 7.03
CA TYR A 260 -1.68 1.02 7.44
C TYR A 260 -1.26 -0.03 6.41
N GLY A 261 -1.33 0.28 5.11
CA GLY A 261 -0.91 -0.61 4.05
C GLY A 261 0.60 -0.74 3.99
N THR A 262 1.28 0.32 3.56
CA THR A 262 2.75 0.35 3.43
C THR A 262 3.44 0.09 4.77
N GLY A 263 2.91 0.67 5.86
CA GLY A 263 3.41 0.41 7.21
C GLY A 263 3.44 -1.08 7.57
N GLN A 264 2.33 -1.80 7.37
CA GLN A 264 2.28 -3.24 7.64
C GLN A 264 3.12 -4.03 6.64
N SER A 265 2.92 -3.82 5.34
CA SER A 265 3.53 -4.65 4.31
C SER A 265 5.06 -4.54 4.29
N CYS A 266 5.62 -3.32 4.39
CA CYS A 266 7.08 -3.14 4.41
C CYS A 266 7.69 -3.73 5.67
N VAL A 267 7.15 -3.41 6.86
CA VAL A 267 7.75 -3.83 8.12
C VAL A 267 7.71 -5.35 8.29
N LEU A 268 6.62 -6.01 7.89
CA LEU A 268 6.54 -7.46 7.97
C LEU A 268 7.42 -8.14 6.90
N ALA A 269 7.60 -7.55 5.71
CA ALA A 269 8.55 -8.06 4.72
C ALA A 269 10.00 -7.96 5.21
N ILE A 270 10.38 -6.82 5.82
CA ILE A 270 11.69 -6.64 6.46
C ILE A 270 11.90 -7.73 7.53
N ALA A 271 10.91 -7.92 8.41
CA ALA A 271 11.00 -8.89 9.48
C ALA A 271 11.09 -10.35 8.96
N ASP A 272 10.36 -10.69 7.89
CA ASP A 272 10.44 -11.98 7.18
C ASP A 272 11.84 -12.23 6.61
N LEU A 273 12.47 -11.22 6.00
CA LEU A 273 13.83 -11.38 5.45
C LEU A 273 14.90 -11.51 6.54
N LEU A 274 14.79 -10.74 7.63
CA LEU A 274 15.76 -10.80 8.73
C LEU A 274 15.74 -12.14 9.47
N GLU A 275 14.59 -12.82 9.54
CA GLU A 275 14.48 -14.12 10.19
C GLU A 275 15.36 -15.18 9.50
N HIS A 276 15.63 -15.05 8.19
CA HIS A 276 16.52 -15.96 7.47
C HIS A 276 17.97 -15.92 7.96
N VAL A 277 18.41 -14.82 8.58
CA VAL A 277 19.76 -14.64 9.13
C VAL A 277 19.77 -14.62 10.65
N ASP A 278 18.76 -15.24 11.27
CA ASP A 278 18.60 -15.31 12.73
C ASP A 278 18.60 -13.94 13.43
N ALA A 279 18.06 -12.91 12.74
CA ALA A 279 17.93 -11.55 13.27
C ALA A 279 16.45 -11.13 13.37
N THR A 280 16.13 -10.22 14.29
CA THR A 280 14.83 -9.52 14.34
C THR A 280 15.03 -8.00 14.31
N VAL A 281 13.98 -7.28 13.90
CA VAL A 281 13.95 -5.80 13.93
C VAL A 281 14.20 -5.21 15.32
N ARG A 282 14.06 -6.02 16.39
CA ARG A 282 14.33 -5.63 17.78
C ARG A 282 15.81 -5.73 18.18
N ASP A 283 16.63 -6.44 17.43
CA ASP A 283 18.04 -6.65 17.76
C ASP A 283 18.90 -5.44 17.38
N LEU A 284 18.36 -4.55 16.55
CA LEU A 284 19.05 -3.39 15.99
C LEU A 284 18.31 -2.10 16.36
N PRO A 285 19.01 -0.99 16.62
CA PRO A 285 18.35 0.30 16.66
C PRO A 285 17.85 0.62 15.25
N VAL A 286 16.65 1.19 15.12
CA VAL A 286 16.04 1.45 13.81
C VAL A 286 16.11 2.92 13.48
N LEU A 287 16.51 3.24 12.26
CA LEU A 287 16.48 4.59 11.68
C LEU A 287 15.47 4.62 10.53
N VAL A 288 14.43 5.44 10.66
CA VAL A 288 13.49 5.75 9.58
C VAL A 288 13.87 7.10 8.96
N ILE A 289 14.22 7.12 7.67
CA ILE A 289 14.55 8.35 6.95
C ILE A 289 13.32 8.83 6.19
N GLY A 290 12.82 10.02 6.55
CA GLY A 290 11.59 10.61 6.02
C GLY A 290 10.38 10.28 6.90
N TYR A 291 9.70 11.30 7.42
CA TYR A 291 8.55 11.17 8.31
C TYR A 291 7.25 11.70 7.66
N GLY A 292 7.10 11.40 6.36
CA GLY A 292 5.84 11.56 5.63
C GLY A 292 4.84 10.45 5.95
N PRO A 293 3.73 10.34 5.20
CA PRO A 293 2.71 9.32 5.45
C PRO A 293 3.22 7.87 5.51
N VAL A 294 4.19 7.51 4.66
CA VAL A 294 4.84 6.19 4.67
C VAL A 294 5.69 6.03 5.93
N GLY A 295 6.59 6.99 6.21
CA GLY A 295 7.47 6.96 7.38
C GLY A 295 6.70 6.90 8.71
N VAL A 296 5.58 7.61 8.83
CA VAL A 296 4.67 7.52 9.99
C VAL A 296 4.13 6.10 10.15
N GLY A 297 3.73 5.46 9.05
CA GLY A 297 3.26 4.07 9.06
C GLY A 297 4.36 3.10 9.47
N VAL A 298 5.53 3.18 8.82
CA VAL A 298 6.69 2.32 9.07
C VAL A 298 7.17 2.44 10.52
N ALA A 299 7.38 3.66 11.02
CA ALA A 299 7.80 3.91 12.40
C ALA A 299 6.80 3.33 13.42
N ALA A 300 5.49 3.53 13.21
CA ALA A 300 4.45 3.01 14.09
C ALA A 300 4.43 1.48 14.12
N HIS A 301 4.59 0.81 12.98
CA HIS A 301 4.59 -0.66 12.91
C HIS A 301 5.86 -1.26 13.51
N LEU A 302 7.04 -0.67 13.26
CA LEU A 302 8.29 -1.08 13.91
C LEU A 302 8.21 -0.94 15.44
N THR A 303 7.65 0.18 15.92
CA THR A 303 7.39 0.39 17.35
C THR A 303 6.43 -0.65 17.91
N ALA A 304 5.38 -1.01 17.17
CA ALA A 304 4.42 -2.04 17.57
C ALA A 304 5.04 -3.43 17.67
N LEU A 305 6.06 -3.72 16.84
CA LEU A 305 6.88 -4.94 16.95
C LEU A 305 7.93 -4.86 18.07
N GLY A 306 8.06 -3.71 18.75
CA GLY A 306 8.96 -3.51 19.88
C GLY A 306 10.35 -2.98 19.52
N ALA A 307 10.55 -2.47 18.30
CA ALA A 307 11.81 -1.87 17.89
C ALA A 307 12.01 -0.46 18.48
N GLU A 308 13.26 -0.09 18.74
CA GLU A 308 13.63 1.27 19.14
C GLU A 308 13.83 2.14 17.89
N VAL A 309 12.83 2.96 17.58
CA VAL A 309 12.77 3.76 16.35
C VAL A 309 13.31 5.18 16.58
N ARG A 310 14.21 5.59 15.69
CA ARG A 310 14.74 6.95 15.55
C ARG A 310 14.42 7.46 14.14
N VAL A 311 14.35 8.77 13.97
CA VAL A 311 13.87 9.41 12.74
C VAL A 311 14.84 10.47 12.24
N ALA A 312 15.04 10.52 10.93
CA ALA A 312 15.69 11.64 10.24
C ALA A 312 14.68 12.36 9.32
N GLU A 313 14.57 13.69 9.46
CA GLU A 313 13.71 14.54 8.64
C GLU A 313 14.39 15.88 8.32
N ILE A 314 14.20 16.35 7.09
CA ILE A 314 14.50 17.68 6.57
C ILE A 314 13.35 18.69 6.80
N ASP A 315 12.09 18.24 6.85
CA ASP A 315 10.93 19.08 7.11
C ASP A 315 10.77 19.31 8.63
N PRO A 316 10.85 20.56 9.11
CA PRO A 316 10.84 20.85 10.54
C PRO A 316 9.49 20.55 11.21
N LEU A 317 8.36 20.63 10.48
CA LEU A 317 7.05 20.29 11.03
C LEU A 317 6.95 18.78 11.25
N ARG A 318 7.38 17.99 10.28
CA ARG A 318 7.37 16.52 10.39
C ARG A 318 8.38 16.01 11.40
N ALA A 319 9.56 16.61 11.49
CA ALA A 319 10.50 16.36 12.58
C ALA A 319 9.87 16.62 13.96
N LEU A 320 9.14 17.73 14.11
CA LEU A 320 8.43 18.04 15.35
C LEU A 320 7.34 17.02 15.66
N LEU A 321 6.60 16.55 14.66
CA LEU A 321 5.62 15.48 14.81
C LEU A 321 6.27 14.18 15.29
N ALA A 322 7.40 13.77 14.69
CA ALA A 322 8.14 12.57 15.11
C ALA A 322 8.56 12.62 16.58
N VAL A 323 9.02 13.78 17.07
CA VAL A 323 9.34 13.97 18.50
C VAL A 323 8.10 13.79 19.38
N HIS A 324 6.94 14.30 18.95
CA HIS A 324 5.70 14.16 19.73
C HIS A 324 5.11 12.75 19.68
N ASP A 325 5.40 11.98 18.63
CA ASP A 325 5.11 10.55 18.54
C ASP A 325 6.09 9.69 19.37
N GLY A 326 7.13 10.31 19.94
CA GLY A 326 8.03 9.69 20.91
C GLY A 326 9.39 9.26 20.37
N TYR A 327 9.75 9.66 19.14
CA TYR A 327 10.98 9.25 18.49
C TYR A 327 12.15 10.21 18.76
N GLU A 328 13.37 9.66 18.87
CA GLU A 328 14.59 10.46 18.76
C GLU A 328 14.72 10.97 17.33
N VAL A 329 15.00 12.27 17.16
CA VAL A 329 15.17 12.89 15.84
C VAL A 329 16.56 13.50 15.72
N GLY A 330 17.26 13.18 14.63
CA GLY A 330 18.62 13.65 14.39
C GLY A 330 19.08 13.46 12.94
N PRO A 331 20.30 13.90 12.60
CA PRO A 331 20.89 13.69 11.28
C PRO A 331 21.02 12.19 10.98
N ALA A 332 20.68 11.79 9.75
CA ALA A 332 20.68 10.38 9.35
C ALA A 332 22.06 9.72 9.52
N GLU A 333 23.14 10.41 9.16
CA GLU A 333 24.51 9.93 9.31
C GLU A 333 24.86 9.58 10.77
N ASP A 334 24.42 10.40 11.72
CA ASP A 334 24.70 10.22 13.15
C ASP A 334 23.91 9.04 13.73
N LEU A 335 22.72 8.79 13.19
CA LEU A 335 21.82 7.74 13.67
C LEU A 335 22.01 6.40 12.95
N ALA A 336 22.73 6.35 11.83
CA ALA A 336 22.85 5.16 11.00
C ALA A 336 23.75 4.06 11.56
N ASP A 337 24.66 4.38 12.50
CA ASP A 337 25.66 3.43 13.02
C ASP A 337 25.01 2.18 13.63
N GLY A 338 25.31 1.01 13.05
CA GLY A 338 24.79 -0.29 13.45
C GLY A 338 23.27 -0.45 13.29
N ALA A 339 22.60 0.48 12.58
CA ALA A 339 21.15 0.52 12.53
C ALA A 339 20.56 -0.36 11.43
N LEU A 340 19.30 -0.76 11.61
CA LEU A 340 18.39 -1.04 10.50
C LEU A 340 17.92 0.31 9.95
N VAL A 341 18.36 0.66 8.75
CA VAL A 341 17.97 1.89 8.05
C VAL A 341 16.83 1.59 7.09
N VAL A 342 15.71 2.30 7.24
CA VAL A 342 14.54 2.19 6.35
C VAL A 342 14.28 3.53 5.68
N SER A 343 14.49 3.60 4.36
CA SER A 343 14.17 4.80 3.58
C SER A 343 12.68 4.87 3.27
N CYS A 344 12.06 6.01 3.58
CA CYS A 344 10.62 6.28 3.39
C CYS A 344 10.37 7.59 2.64
N THR A 345 11.34 8.06 1.85
CA THR A 345 11.31 9.39 1.22
C THR A 345 10.75 9.35 -0.20
N GLY A 346 10.97 8.25 -0.93
CA GLY A 346 10.69 8.17 -2.37
C GLY A 346 11.57 9.15 -3.18
N VAL A 347 12.80 9.39 -2.71
CA VAL A 347 13.77 10.30 -3.33
C VAL A 347 15.09 9.56 -3.57
N ALA A 348 15.62 9.64 -4.79
CA ALA A 348 16.92 9.07 -5.14
C ALA A 348 18.04 9.63 -4.23
N GLU A 349 19.05 8.81 -3.95
CA GLU A 349 20.22 9.12 -3.13
C GLU A 349 19.88 9.49 -1.67
N THR A 350 18.75 8.99 -1.14
CA THR A 350 18.40 9.19 0.27
C THR A 350 19.33 8.41 1.19
N VAL A 351 19.61 7.15 0.87
CA VAL A 351 20.62 6.34 1.56
C VAL A 351 21.93 6.49 0.80
N THR A 352 22.75 7.45 1.23
CA THR A 352 24.06 7.73 0.63
C THR A 352 25.05 6.60 0.94
N ARG A 353 26.17 6.55 0.21
CA ARG A 353 27.30 5.64 0.51
C ARG A 353 27.81 5.76 1.95
N GLU A 354 27.73 6.94 2.54
CA GLU A 354 28.15 7.17 3.92
C GLU A 354 27.19 6.55 4.92
N ILE A 355 25.87 6.73 4.73
CA ILE A 355 24.85 6.06 5.54
C ILE A 355 24.94 4.54 5.36
N LEU A 356 25.06 4.08 4.12
CA LEU A 356 25.21 2.66 3.79
C LEU A 356 26.41 2.04 4.50
N ALA A 357 27.55 2.73 4.59
CA ALA A 357 28.76 2.24 5.29
C ALA A 357 28.58 2.08 6.82
N ARG A 358 27.63 2.80 7.40
CA ARG A 358 27.37 2.82 8.84
C ARG A 358 26.24 1.86 9.23
N ALA A 359 25.31 1.62 8.32
CA ALA A 359 24.16 0.75 8.54
C ALA A 359 24.56 -0.73 8.69
N ALA A 360 23.87 -1.44 9.59
CA ALA A 360 23.94 -2.90 9.66
C ALA A 360 23.03 -3.52 8.58
N VAL A 361 21.84 -2.94 8.39
CA VAL A 361 20.84 -3.39 7.41
C VAL A 361 20.23 -2.18 6.71
N VAL A 362 19.96 -2.28 5.41
CA VAL A 362 19.23 -1.27 4.63
C VAL A 362 17.99 -1.88 3.97
N ALA A 363 16.87 -1.17 4.06
CA ALA A 363 15.61 -1.47 3.38
C ALA A 363 14.96 -0.20 2.82
N VAL A 364 14.09 -0.34 1.83
CA VAL A 364 13.39 0.78 1.18
C VAL A 364 11.88 0.54 1.16
N ALA A 365 11.13 1.55 1.63
CA ALA A 365 9.67 1.62 1.56
C ALA A 365 9.17 2.74 0.64
N GLY A 366 10.06 3.65 0.18
CA GLY A 366 9.73 4.73 -0.76
C GLY A 366 9.60 4.26 -2.22
N GLY A 367 10.48 3.35 -2.65
CA GLY A 367 10.33 2.56 -3.86
C GLY A 367 10.67 3.27 -5.16
N VAL A 368 11.50 4.32 -5.14
CA VAL A 368 11.97 4.96 -6.39
C VAL A 368 13.34 4.41 -6.82
N PRO A 369 13.62 4.32 -8.13
CA PRO A 369 14.94 3.93 -8.61
C PRO A 369 16.06 4.81 -8.04
N GLY A 370 17.10 4.18 -7.49
CA GLY A 370 18.27 4.87 -6.94
C GLY A 370 18.06 5.48 -5.55
N GLU A 371 17.02 5.11 -4.80
CA GLU A 371 16.81 5.59 -3.41
C GLU A 371 17.98 5.23 -2.47
N VAL A 372 18.68 4.12 -2.77
CA VAL A 372 19.97 3.74 -2.18
C VAL A 372 21.08 3.89 -3.21
N ASP A 373 22.16 4.56 -2.86
CA ASP A 373 23.38 4.65 -3.69
C ASP A 373 24.20 3.36 -3.57
N LEU A 374 23.73 2.32 -4.27
CA LEU A 374 24.34 0.99 -4.32
C LEU A 374 25.34 0.87 -5.49
N ASP A 375 26.44 0.17 -5.25
CA ASP A 375 27.24 -0.43 -6.30
C ASP A 375 26.83 -1.90 -6.45
N GLU A 376 26.03 -2.22 -7.46
CA GLU A 376 25.56 -3.58 -7.69
C GLU A 376 26.69 -4.60 -7.87
N SER A 377 27.89 -4.16 -8.28
CA SER A 377 29.04 -5.06 -8.42
C SER A 377 29.65 -5.49 -7.09
N ALA A 378 29.31 -4.77 -6.00
CA ALA A 378 29.71 -5.09 -4.63
C ALA A 378 28.67 -5.92 -3.88
N LEU A 379 27.53 -6.28 -4.50
CA LEU A 379 26.49 -7.09 -3.87
C LEU A 379 26.71 -8.58 -4.12
N GLU A 380 26.75 -9.35 -3.04
CA GLU A 380 26.75 -10.82 -3.09
C GLU A 380 25.50 -11.40 -2.41
N PRO A 381 24.83 -12.41 -3.00
CA PRO A 381 23.67 -13.04 -2.37
C PRO A 381 24.05 -13.71 -1.04
N VAL A 382 23.23 -13.50 -0.02
CA VAL A 382 23.39 -14.18 1.27
C VAL A 382 22.94 -15.63 1.13
N ALA A 383 23.80 -16.57 1.53
CA ALA A 383 23.51 -17.99 1.48
C ALA A 383 23.34 -18.59 2.89
N VAL A 384 22.19 -19.22 3.13
CA VAL A 384 21.87 -19.93 4.37
C VAL A 384 21.78 -21.42 4.07
N ALA A 385 22.51 -22.24 4.84
CA ALA A 385 22.63 -23.68 4.61
C ALA A 385 23.03 -24.07 3.16
N GLY A 386 23.78 -23.20 2.47
CA GLY A 386 24.27 -23.42 1.11
C GLY A 386 23.29 -23.04 -0.01
N ALA A 387 22.15 -22.45 0.30
CA ALA A 387 21.21 -21.90 -0.67
C ALA A 387 21.10 -20.38 -0.53
N ALA A 388 21.09 -19.66 -1.67
CA ALA A 388 20.87 -18.23 -1.68
C ALA A 388 19.45 -17.91 -1.17
N VAL A 389 19.35 -16.96 -0.26
CA VAL A 389 18.08 -16.42 0.22
C VAL A 389 17.62 -15.35 -0.77
N PRO A 390 16.44 -15.49 -1.39
CA PRO A 390 15.90 -14.46 -2.29
C PRO A 390 15.81 -13.10 -1.60
N HIS A 391 16.06 -12.02 -2.35
CA HIS A 391 15.95 -10.63 -1.87
C HIS A 391 16.89 -10.29 -0.70
N LEU A 392 17.98 -11.05 -0.53
CA LEU A 392 18.95 -10.82 0.54
C LEU A 392 20.36 -10.82 -0.03
N ASP A 393 20.98 -9.66 -0.06
CA ASP A 393 22.35 -9.48 -0.50
C ASP A 393 23.19 -8.82 0.62
N VAL A 394 24.50 -9.00 0.56
CA VAL A 394 25.47 -8.26 1.39
C VAL A 394 26.33 -7.38 0.49
N ASP A 395 26.48 -6.11 0.86
CA ASP A 395 27.54 -5.26 0.31
C ASP A 395 28.87 -5.74 0.91
N VAL A 396 29.70 -6.43 0.13
CA VAL A 396 30.93 -7.05 0.63
C VAL A 396 32.04 -6.03 0.94
N GLU A 397 31.94 -4.81 0.41
CA GLU A 397 32.90 -3.76 0.75
C GLU A 397 32.61 -3.15 2.13
N ARG A 398 31.33 -3.11 2.52
CA ARG A 398 30.86 -2.44 3.74
C ARG A 398 30.45 -3.40 4.85
N GLY A 399 30.11 -4.64 4.51
CA GLY A 399 29.54 -5.62 5.42
C GLY A 399 28.06 -5.36 5.78
N THR A 400 27.37 -4.53 5.00
CA THR A 400 25.98 -4.15 5.23
C THR A 400 25.03 -5.11 4.54
N LEU A 401 24.00 -5.57 5.25
CA LEU A 401 22.93 -6.36 4.68
C LEU A 401 21.99 -5.44 3.87
N VAL A 402 21.75 -5.77 2.61
CA VAL A 402 20.87 -5.00 1.73
C VAL A 402 19.66 -5.86 1.40
N LEU A 403 18.49 -5.44 1.89
CA LEU A 403 17.23 -6.11 1.60
C LEU A 403 16.73 -5.67 0.22
N ASP A 404 16.37 -6.66 -0.59
CA ASP A 404 15.76 -6.49 -1.91
C ASP A 404 16.53 -5.52 -2.83
N ARG A 405 17.85 -5.41 -2.66
CA ARG A 405 18.70 -4.50 -3.45
C ARG A 405 18.20 -3.05 -3.46
N GLY A 406 17.54 -2.62 -2.39
CA GLY A 406 16.96 -1.27 -2.28
C GLY A 406 15.68 -1.06 -3.11
N GLY A 407 15.03 -2.12 -3.58
CA GLY A 407 13.72 -2.07 -4.23
C GLY A 407 12.58 -1.73 -3.27
N CYS A 408 11.37 -1.55 -3.83
CA CYS A 408 10.16 -1.26 -3.06
C CYS A 408 9.71 -2.51 -2.29
N ILE A 409 10.29 -2.72 -1.10
CA ILE A 409 10.38 -4.05 -0.46
C ILE A 409 9.04 -4.79 -0.28
N ASN A 410 7.95 -4.06 -0.05
CA ASN A 410 6.63 -4.65 0.08
C ASN A 410 6.10 -5.24 -1.23
N VAL A 411 6.47 -4.67 -2.37
CA VAL A 411 6.01 -5.09 -3.71
C VAL A 411 6.92 -6.16 -4.29
N THR A 412 8.24 -5.95 -4.20
CA THR A 412 9.25 -6.77 -4.88
C THR A 412 9.65 -8.00 -4.05
N ALA A 413 9.61 -7.91 -2.72
CA ALA A 413 9.91 -9.02 -1.81
C ALA A 413 8.70 -9.54 -1.03
N ALA A 414 7.50 -8.98 -1.26
CA ALA A 414 6.23 -9.46 -0.69
C ALA A 414 5.06 -9.27 -1.68
N GLU A 415 3.81 -9.32 -1.21
CA GLU A 415 2.61 -9.19 -2.05
C GLU A 415 1.93 -7.81 -1.89
N GLY A 416 2.73 -6.76 -1.83
CA GLY A 416 2.28 -5.38 -1.73
C GLY A 416 1.40 -5.10 -0.51
N ASN A 417 0.61 -4.03 -0.62
CA ASN A 417 -0.30 -3.60 0.45
C ASN A 417 -1.49 -4.56 0.61
N PRO A 418 -2.00 -4.73 1.86
CA PRO A 418 -3.08 -5.67 2.16
C PRO A 418 -4.34 -5.45 1.34
N ILE A 419 -5.08 -6.54 1.09
CA ILE A 419 -6.27 -6.55 0.22
C ILE A 419 -7.28 -5.48 0.64
N GLU A 420 -7.59 -5.32 1.93
CA GLU A 420 -8.62 -4.37 2.37
C GLU A 420 -8.22 -2.89 2.27
N ILE A 421 -6.91 -2.62 2.19
CA ILE A 421 -6.38 -1.29 1.89
C ILE A 421 -6.57 -1.02 0.39
N MET A 422 -6.17 -1.98 -0.44
CA MET A 422 -6.28 -1.85 -1.89
C MET A 422 -7.72 -1.84 -2.37
N ASP A 423 -8.63 -2.52 -1.69
CA ASP A 423 -10.07 -2.41 -1.93
C ASP A 423 -10.55 -0.95 -1.83
N LEU A 424 -10.03 -0.20 -0.85
CA LEU A 424 -10.39 1.21 -0.65
C LEU A 424 -9.68 2.12 -1.68
N SER A 425 -8.41 1.86 -1.99
CA SER A 425 -7.69 2.61 -3.02
C SER A 425 -8.33 2.41 -4.41
N PHE A 426 -8.67 1.18 -4.76
CA PHE A 426 -9.33 0.86 -6.03
C PHE A 426 -10.79 1.31 -6.08
N ALA A 427 -11.51 1.33 -4.95
CA ALA A 427 -12.79 2.02 -4.87
C ALA A 427 -12.63 3.52 -5.19
N THR A 428 -11.55 4.14 -4.73
CA THR A 428 -11.22 5.53 -5.04
C THR A 428 -10.87 5.71 -6.52
N GLN A 429 -10.13 4.77 -7.13
CA GLN A 429 -9.90 4.74 -8.59
C GLN A 429 -11.19 4.67 -9.39
N LEU A 430 -12.10 3.76 -9.04
CA LEU A 430 -13.40 3.61 -9.71
C LEU A 430 -14.24 4.90 -9.62
N ALA A 431 -14.20 5.58 -8.46
CA ALA A 431 -14.84 6.87 -8.29
C ALA A 431 -14.17 7.98 -9.11
N ALA A 432 -12.85 7.95 -9.28
CA ALA A 432 -12.11 8.88 -10.11
C ALA A 432 -12.39 8.67 -11.60
N ILE A 433 -12.49 7.42 -12.07
CA ILE A 433 -12.94 7.09 -13.43
C ILE A 433 -14.35 7.66 -13.67
N ARG A 434 -15.28 7.48 -12.72
CA ARG A 434 -16.62 8.07 -12.82
C ARG A 434 -16.57 9.59 -12.95
N ALA A 435 -15.88 10.26 -12.02
CA ALA A 435 -15.76 11.72 -12.03
C ALA A 435 -15.15 12.23 -13.34
N LEU A 436 -14.09 11.58 -13.83
CA LEU A 436 -13.45 11.92 -15.09
C LEU A 436 -14.43 11.82 -16.28
N LEU A 437 -15.25 10.76 -16.33
CA LEU A 437 -16.19 10.51 -17.42
C LEU A 437 -17.42 11.45 -17.38
N GLU A 438 -17.89 11.79 -16.18
CA GLU A 438 -19.05 12.65 -15.94
C GLU A 438 -18.70 14.14 -16.12
N ASP A 439 -17.59 14.59 -15.53
CA ASP A 439 -17.22 16.02 -15.50
C ASP A 439 -16.44 16.44 -16.75
N ARG A 440 -15.67 15.52 -17.36
CA ARG A 440 -14.78 15.77 -18.51
C ARG A 440 -13.95 17.05 -18.36
N PRO A 441 -13.12 17.13 -17.30
CA PRO A 441 -12.39 18.34 -16.98
C PRO A 441 -11.34 18.68 -18.05
N GLY A 442 -10.94 19.96 -18.10
CA GLY A 442 -9.86 20.42 -18.97
C GLY A 442 -8.48 19.91 -18.53
N VAL A 443 -7.44 20.13 -19.33
CA VAL A 443 -6.08 19.65 -19.04
C VAL A 443 -5.51 20.32 -17.78
N ASP A 444 -5.45 19.55 -16.70
CA ASP A 444 -4.83 19.88 -15.40
C ASP A 444 -4.64 18.58 -14.59
N VAL A 445 -4.02 18.67 -13.42
CA VAL A 445 -4.01 17.64 -12.38
C VAL A 445 -5.08 18.01 -11.33
N HIS A 446 -6.26 17.42 -11.46
CA HIS A 446 -7.44 17.70 -10.64
C HIS A 446 -7.47 16.83 -9.39
N ALA A 447 -7.87 17.40 -8.26
CA ALA A 447 -8.25 16.61 -7.10
C ALA A 447 -9.54 15.82 -7.38
N LEU A 448 -9.66 14.63 -6.80
CA LEU A 448 -10.94 13.91 -6.78
C LEU A 448 -11.99 14.75 -6.01
N PRO A 449 -13.18 15.02 -6.56
CA PRO A 449 -14.19 15.81 -5.87
C PRO A 449 -14.57 15.26 -4.49
N ASP A 450 -14.75 16.15 -3.50
CA ASP A 450 -15.09 15.79 -2.12
C ASP A 450 -16.34 14.90 -2.02
N ALA A 451 -17.32 15.13 -2.89
CA ALA A 451 -18.53 14.31 -2.96
C ALA A 451 -18.23 12.86 -3.37
N ALA A 452 -17.27 12.64 -4.28
CA ALA A 452 -16.83 11.32 -4.68
C ALA A 452 -16.06 10.63 -3.55
N VAL A 453 -15.17 11.35 -2.86
CA VAL A 453 -14.46 10.85 -1.66
C VAL A 453 -15.45 10.45 -0.56
N ALA A 454 -16.46 11.29 -0.29
CA ALA A 454 -17.50 11.02 0.69
C ALA A 454 -18.34 9.79 0.31
N HIS A 455 -18.63 9.61 -0.98
CA HIS A 455 -19.35 8.42 -1.48
C HIS A 455 -18.56 7.13 -1.29
N VAL A 456 -17.25 7.15 -1.59
CA VAL A 456 -16.35 6.01 -1.33
C VAL A 456 -16.36 5.67 0.17
N ALA A 457 -16.15 6.66 1.03
CA ALA A 457 -16.12 6.46 2.48
C ALA A 457 -17.46 5.93 3.03
N ALA A 458 -18.59 6.48 2.58
CA ALA A 458 -19.92 6.03 2.98
C ALA A 458 -20.21 4.59 2.52
N THR A 459 -19.81 4.25 1.29
CA THR A 459 -19.90 2.88 0.77
C THR A 459 -19.04 1.93 1.59
N ALA A 460 -17.80 2.30 1.89
CA ALA A 460 -16.90 1.51 2.72
C ALA A 460 -17.46 1.25 4.11
N ALA A 461 -17.96 2.29 4.79
CA ALA A 461 -18.59 2.16 6.10
C ALA A 461 -19.82 1.23 6.04
N ARG A 462 -20.67 1.38 5.02
CA ARG A 462 -21.88 0.57 4.86
C ARG A 462 -21.56 -0.91 4.61
N VAL A 463 -20.69 -1.23 3.67
CA VAL A 463 -20.40 -2.65 3.32
C VAL A 463 -19.61 -3.36 4.41
N ARG A 464 -18.86 -2.62 5.23
CA ARG A 464 -18.17 -3.12 6.43
C ARG A 464 -19.06 -3.12 7.68
N GLY A 465 -20.35 -2.77 7.55
CA GLY A 465 -21.30 -2.80 8.66
C GLY A 465 -21.02 -1.81 9.80
N LEU A 466 -20.31 -0.70 9.52
CA LEU A 466 -20.02 0.31 10.53
C LEU A 466 -21.30 1.09 10.90
N ALA A 467 -21.63 1.08 12.19
CA ALA A 467 -22.69 1.90 12.74
C ALA A 467 -22.19 3.34 12.93
N LEU A 468 -22.59 4.25 12.03
CA LEU A 468 -22.26 5.66 12.12
C LEU A 468 -23.29 6.40 12.96
N ASP A 469 -22.80 7.35 13.77
CA ASP A 469 -23.67 8.27 14.52
C ASP A 469 -24.40 9.21 13.55
N THR A 470 -25.61 9.66 13.91
CA THR A 470 -26.34 10.65 13.13
C THR A 470 -26.34 11.98 13.84
N ARG A 471 -26.02 13.07 13.13
CA ARG A 471 -26.16 14.41 13.68
C ARG A 471 -27.65 14.67 13.89
N ALA A 472 -28.07 14.92 15.13
CA ALA A 472 -29.41 15.41 15.41
C ALA A 472 -29.69 16.66 14.56
N ALA A 473 -30.85 16.70 13.91
CA ALA A 473 -31.23 17.83 13.07
C ALA A 473 -31.04 19.14 13.86
N ALA A 474 -30.23 20.06 13.32
CA ALA A 474 -30.08 21.35 13.95
C ALA A 474 -31.45 22.03 13.98
N SER A 475 -31.91 22.45 15.16
CA SER A 475 -33.12 23.26 15.33
C SER A 475 -32.87 24.69 14.79
N SER A 476 -32.72 24.83 13.47
CA SER A 476 -32.80 26.10 12.78
C SER A 476 -34.11 26.09 11.99
N PRO A 477 -35.06 27.02 12.27
CA PRO A 477 -36.36 27.06 11.59
C PRO A 477 -36.26 27.11 10.06
N ASP A 478 -35.12 27.59 9.53
CA ASP A 478 -34.93 27.87 8.11
C ASP A 478 -33.84 27.00 7.44
N GLY A 479 -33.31 25.98 8.13
CA GLY A 479 -32.33 25.04 7.57
C GLY A 479 -30.91 25.59 7.33
N GLU A 480 -30.70 26.91 7.38
CA GLU A 480 -29.36 27.50 7.30
C GLU A 480 -28.57 27.29 8.62
N PRO A 481 -27.29 26.87 8.53
CA PRO A 481 -26.43 26.75 9.70
C PRO A 481 -26.16 28.14 10.30
N ASP A 482 -26.69 28.37 11.49
CA ASP A 482 -26.48 29.62 12.22
C ASP A 482 -25.02 29.72 12.68
N TRP A 483 -24.22 30.44 11.90
CA TRP A 483 -22.79 30.72 12.13
C TRP A 483 -22.55 31.60 13.36
N ARG A 484 -23.59 32.25 13.91
CA ARG A 484 -23.44 33.10 15.09
C ARG A 484 -23.10 32.23 16.27
N SER A 485 -22.01 32.59 16.93
CA SER A 485 -21.55 31.95 18.15
C SER A 485 -22.69 31.85 19.16
N ARG A 486 -23.06 30.62 19.52
CA ARG A 486 -24.02 30.36 20.61
C ARG A 486 -23.60 30.99 21.93
N ARG A 487 -22.30 31.21 22.12
CA ARG A 487 -21.72 31.85 23.31
C ARG A 487 -22.13 33.33 23.44
N TYR A 488 -22.56 34.00 22.37
CA TYR A 488 -22.88 35.43 22.36
C TYR A 488 -24.31 35.75 21.93
N ARG A 489 -25.24 34.79 21.98
CA ARG A 489 -26.63 34.99 21.50
C ARG A 489 -27.50 35.86 22.42
N ASP A 490 -27.11 36.07 23.68
CA ASP A 490 -27.84 36.90 24.66
C ASP A 490 -27.14 38.25 24.92
N VAL A 491 -26.73 38.97 23.87
CA VAL A 491 -26.25 40.36 24.00
C VAL A 491 -27.04 41.28 23.07
N THR A 492 -28.37 41.23 23.18
CA THR A 492 -29.26 42.32 22.75
C THR A 492 -30.37 42.44 23.79
N ALA A 493 -30.17 43.36 24.73
CA ALA A 493 -31.25 44.03 25.47
C ALA A 493 -31.48 45.40 24.83
#